data_AF-A0A2T7ALK2-F1
#
_entry.id   AF-A0A2T7ALK2-F1
#
_cell.length_a   1.000
_cell.length_b   1.000
_cell.length_c   1.000
_cell.angle_alpha   90.00
_cell.angle_beta   90.00
_cell.angle_gamma   90.00
#
_symmetry.space_group_name_H-M   'P 1'
#
loop_
_entity.id
_entity.type
_entity.pdbx_description
1 polymer ?
#
loop_
_entity_poly.entity_id
_entity_poly.type
_entity_poly.pdbx_seq_one_letter_code
_entity_poly.pdbx_strand_id
1 'polypeptide(L)'
;MTTLQKAFETCQADKSAWLQRRAELAQTEQAYREQLAADNRNGQRLQMLREIIDVKKWEINRAAGRYIRSHEEVQRISIRNRLNDFMQAHGAALAAALAPELMNYSGQHSAVQHCAMQHSLDYLREALQVWLSAGEKINYSAQDNDILTAIRFRPDAASRDDNREKFTPAQNLNYTHRRAELTAQ
;
A
#
# COMPACT_ATOMS: atom_id res chain seq x y z
N MET A 1 -15.09 -3.90 15.76
CA MET A 1 -14.34 -4.03 14.50
C MET A 1 -12.86 -3.81 14.79
N THR A 2 -11.99 -4.78 14.49
CA THR A 2 -10.55 -4.66 14.77
C THR A 2 -9.89 -3.66 13.82
N THR A 3 -8.78 -3.05 14.23
CA THR A 3 -8.01 -2.10 13.39
C THR A 3 -7.59 -2.75 12.06
N LEU A 4 -7.29 -4.05 12.07
CA LEU A 4 -6.93 -4.82 10.86
C LEU A 4 -8.12 -4.96 9.90
N GLN A 5 -9.31 -5.28 10.40
CA GLN A 5 -10.51 -5.42 9.58
C GLN A 5 -10.86 -4.11 8.87
N LYS A 6 -10.76 -2.98 9.57
CA LYS A 6 -10.98 -1.66 8.98
C LYS A 6 -9.96 -1.33 7.88
N ALA A 7 -8.69 -1.67 8.11
CA ALA A 7 -7.65 -1.49 7.09
C ALA A 7 -7.91 -2.37 5.86
N PHE A 8 -8.36 -3.60 6.06
CA PHE A 8 -8.71 -4.53 4.99
C PHE A 8 -9.86 -4.01 4.12
N GLU A 9 -10.95 -3.55 4.74
CA GLU A 9 -12.07 -2.95 4.01
C GLU A 9 -11.67 -1.69 3.24
N THR A 10 -10.82 -0.85 3.85
CA THR A 10 -10.26 0.32 3.17
C THR A 10 -9.45 -0.08 1.94
N CYS A 11 -8.60 -1.11 2.06
CA CYS A 11 -7.80 -1.65 0.96
C CYS A 11 -8.69 -2.19 -0.18
N GLN A 12 -9.75 -2.92 0.15
CA GLN A 12 -10.72 -3.41 -0.84
C GLN A 12 -11.46 -2.27 -1.55
N ALA A 13 -11.87 -1.25 -0.80
CA ALA A 13 -12.51 -0.07 -1.36
C ALA A 13 -11.57 0.70 -2.29
N ASP A 14 -10.31 0.91 -1.89
CA ASP A 14 -9.31 1.58 -2.73
C ASP A 14 -8.99 0.78 -4.00
N LYS A 15 -8.91 -0.55 -3.90
CA LYS A 15 -8.73 -1.43 -5.08
C LYS A 15 -9.89 -1.27 -6.05
N SER A 16 -11.11 -1.31 -5.54
CA SER A 16 -12.33 -1.19 -6.34
C SER A 16 -12.41 0.18 -7.02
N ALA A 17 -12.09 1.25 -6.28
CA ALA A 17 -12.03 2.60 -6.80
C ALA A 17 -10.98 2.74 -7.92
N TRP A 18 -9.79 2.16 -7.76
CA TRP A 18 -8.76 2.16 -8.80
C TRP A 18 -9.22 1.43 -10.07
N LEU A 19 -9.81 0.24 -9.94
CA LEU A 19 -10.33 -0.52 -11.08
C LEU A 19 -11.47 0.21 -11.79
N GLN A 20 -12.36 0.85 -11.03
CA GLN A 20 -13.43 1.67 -11.59
C GLN A 20 -12.87 2.81 -12.44
N ARG A 21 -11.85 3.54 -11.97
CA ARG A 21 -11.23 4.62 -12.76
C ARG A 21 -10.57 4.11 -14.04
N ARG A 22 -9.97 2.92 -14.02
CA ARG A 22 -9.45 2.28 -15.24
C ARG A 22 -10.56 1.96 -16.24
N ALA A 23 -11.69 1.45 -15.77
CA ALA A 23 -12.84 1.18 -16.63
C ALA A 23 -13.40 2.47 -17.26
N GLU A 24 -13.53 3.55 -16.47
CA GLU A 24 -13.98 4.85 -16.97
C GLU A 24 -13.03 5.47 -18.01
N LEU A 25 -11.71 5.33 -17.83
CA LEU A 25 -10.73 5.75 -18.83
C LEU A 25 -10.91 4.97 -20.12
N ALA A 26 -11.03 3.64 -20.04
CA ALA A 26 -11.22 2.79 -21.23
C ALA A 26 -12.48 3.20 -22.03
N GLN A 27 -13.57 3.52 -21.35
CA GLN A 27 -14.80 4.04 -22.00
C GLN A 27 -14.57 5.38 -22.70
N THR A 28 -13.82 6.29 -22.06
CA THR A 28 -13.54 7.62 -22.63
C THR A 28 -12.59 7.51 -23.83
N GLU A 29 -11.57 6.66 -23.75
CA GLU A 29 -10.66 6.37 -24.86
C GLU A 29 -11.39 5.72 -26.04
N GLN A 30 -12.38 4.86 -25.77
CA GLN A 30 -13.23 4.28 -26.80
C GLN A 30 -14.09 5.35 -27.50
N ALA A 31 -14.77 6.21 -26.75
CA ALA A 31 -15.54 7.32 -27.31
C ALA A 31 -14.67 8.29 -28.14
N TYR A 32 -13.40 8.49 -27.72
CA TYR A 32 -12.43 9.27 -28.48
C TYR A 32 -12.08 8.61 -29.83
N ARG A 33 -11.84 7.30 -29.85
CA ARG A 33 -11.58 6.54 -31.09
C ARG A 33 -12.76 6.56 -32.05
N GLU A 34 -13.98 6.42 -31.53
CA GLU A 34 -15.21 6.50 -32.33
C GLU A 34 -15.37 7.88 -32.97
N GLN A 35 -15.13 8.95 -32.22
CA GLN A 35 -15.19 10.32 -32.75
C GLN A 35 -14.10 10.59 -33.81
N LEU A 36 -12.94 9.93 -33.71
CA LEU A 36 -11.88 10.01 -34.72
C LEU A 36 -12.26 9.25 -36.01
N ALA A 37 -12.94 8.11 -35.87
CA ALA A 37 -13.37 7.28 -36.99
C ALA A 37 -14.62 7.82 -37.70
N ALA A 38 -15.40 8.68 -37.05
CA ALA A 38 -16.59 9.28 -37.63
C ALA A 38 -16.28 10.25 -38.79
N ASP A 39 -17.16 10.27 -39.80
CA ASP A 39 -17.03 11.16 -40.96
C ASP A 39 -17.30 12.64 -40.60
N ASN A 40 -18.09 12.89 -39.54
CA ASN A 40 -18.45 14.22 -39.03
C ASN A 40 -17.60 14.63 -37.82
N ARG A 41 -16.26 14.53 -37.95
CA ARG A 41 -15.33 14.84 -36.86
C ARG A 41 -15.61 16.22 -36.26
N ASN A 42 -15.73 16.25 -34.94
CA ASN A 42 -15.95 17.47 -34.19
C ASN A 42 -14.67 17.77 -33.40
N GLY A 43 -13.93 18.78 -33.83
CA GLY A 43 -12.66 19.17 -33.21
C GLY A 43 -12.82 19.59 -31.75
N GLN A 44 -13.92 20.26 -31.39
CA GLN A 44 -14.20 20.65 -30.00
C GLN A 44 -14.44 19.42 -29.11
N ARG A 45 -15.22 18.46 -29.60
CA ARG A 45 -15.47 17.20 -28.87
C ARG A 45 -14.20 16.36 -28.71
N LEU A 46 -13.35 16.30 -29.73
CA LEU A 46 -12.07 15.61 -29.66
C LEU A 46 -11.12 16.27 -28.65
N GLN A 47 -11.09 17.61 -28.60
CA GLN A 47 -10.29 18.36 -27.62
C GLN A 47 -10.78 18.10 -26.19
N MET A 48 -12.09 18.18 -25.97
CA MET A 48 -12.70 17.88 -24.66
C MET A 48 -12.39 16.45 -24.19
N LEU A 49 -12.54 15.46 -25.06
CA LEU A 49 -12.23 14.06 -24.73
C LEU A 49 -10.75 13.85 -24.40
N ARG A 50 -9.84 14.58 -25.07
CA ARG A 50 -8.40 14.54 -24.76
C ARG A 50 -8.12 15.06 -23.36
N GLU A 51 -8.73 16.18 -22.98
CA GLU A 51 -8.59 16.76 -21.64
C GLU A 51 -9.16 15.84 -20.55
N ILE A 52 -10.30 15.20 -20.80
CA ILE A 52 -10.88 14.21 -19.88
C ILE A 52 -9.95 12.99 -19.73
N ILE A 53 -9.39 12.48 -20.83
CA ILE A 53 -8.44 11.36 -20.81
C ILE A 53 -7.22 11.70 -19.94
N ASP A 54 -6.64 12.89 -20.11
CA ASP A 54 -5.46 13.32 -19.35
C ASP A 54 -5.78 13.41 -17.84
N VAL A 55 -6.94 13.98 -17.49
CA VAL A 55 -7.40 14.02 -16.09
C VAL A 55 -7.64 12.61 -15.54
N LYS A 56 -8.30 11.73 -16.29
CA LYS A 56 -8.57 10.34 -15.85
C LYS A 56 -7.29 9.53 -15.64
N LYS A 57 -6.27 9.71 -16.48
CA LYS A 57 -4.94 9.10 -16.27
C LYS A 57 -4.32 9.54 -14.94
N TRP A 58 -4.38 10.84 -14.63
CA TRP A 58 -3.94 11.34 -13.33
C TRP A 58 -4.76 10.76 -12.17
N GLU A 59 -6.08 10.64 -12.31
CA GLU A 59 -6.93 10.04 -11.27
C GLU A 59 -6.61 8.57 -11.01
N ILE A 60 -6.34 7.79 -12.06
CA ILE A 60 -5.87 6.41 -11.95
C ILE A 60 -4.54 6.36 -11.20
N ASN A 61 -3.58 7.21 -11.52
CA ASN A 61 -2.30 7.29 -10.81
C ASN A 61 -2.50 7.53 -9.30
N ARG A 62 -3.39 8.46 -8.95
CA ARG A 62 -3.72 8.78 -7.55
C ARG A 62 -4.43 7.61 -6.85
N ALA A 63 -5.38 6.97 -7.51
CA ALA A 63 -6.13 5.84 -6.96
C ALA A 63 -5.23 4.61 -6.76
N ALA A 64 -4.40 4.28 -7.75
CA ALA A 64 -3.42 3.21 -7.67
C ALA A 64 -2.45 3.42 -6.50
N GLY A 65 -1.96 4.65 -6.31
CA GLY A 65 -1.12 5.01 -5.17
C GLY A 65 -1.83 4.87 -3.82
N ARG A 66 -3.13 5.18 -3.73
CA ARG A 66 -3.91 4.96 -2.50
C ARG A 66 -4.02 3.47 -2.19
N TYR A 67 -4.39 2.65 -3.18
CA TYR A 67 -4.46 1.20 -3.05
C TYR A 67 -3.15 0.56 -2.59
N ILE A 68 -2.01 0.96 -3.18
CA ILE A 68 -0.70 0.45 -2.76
C ILE A 68 -0.45 0.73 -1.27
N ARG A 69 -0.72 1.96 -0.82
CA ARG A 69 -0.51 2.34 0.59
C ARG A 69 -1.47 1.60 1.53
N SER A 70 -2.75 1.45 1.17
CA SER A 70 -3.70 0.72 2.01
C SER A 70 -3.42 -0.79 2.04
N HIS A 71 -2.90 -1.37 0.95
CA HIS A 71 -2.41 -2.75 0.93
C HIS A 71 -1.23 -2.95 1.90
N GLU A 72 -0.22 -2.09 1.84
CA GLU A 72 0.93 -2.12 2.74
C GLU A 72 0.53 -1.90 4.20
N GLU A 73 -0.48 -1.08 4.46
CA GLU A 73 -0.97 -0.81 5.80
C GLU A 73 -1.64 -2.04 6.44
N VAL A 74 -2.41 -2.83 5.66
CA VAL A 74 -2.97 -4.11 6.14
C VAL A 74 -1.84 -5.05 6.59
N GLN A 75 -0.80 -5.18 5.77
CA GLN A 75 0.35 -6.02 6.09
C GLN A 75 1.08 -5.51 7.35
N ARG A 76 1.32 -4.20 7.44
CA ARG A 76 1.98 -3.56 8.58
C ARG A 76 1.22 -3.79 9.88
N ILE A 77 -0.11 -3.60 9.87
CA ILE A 77 -0.96 -3.79 11.05
C ILE A 77 -0.97 -5.26 11.47
N SER A 78 -1.10 -6.18 10.52
CA SER A 78 -1.04 -7.63 10.81
C SER A 78 0.29 -8.01 11.45
N ILE A 79 1.42 -7.66 10.83
CA ILE A 79 2.76 -7.93 11.37
C ILE A 79 2.88 -7.41 12.80
N ARG A 80 2.47 -6.15 13.04
CA ARG A 80 2.53 -5.55 14.38
C ARG A 80 1.68 -6.31 15.40
N ASN A 81 0.44 -6.65 15.04
CA ASN A 81 -0.45 -7.36 15.96
C ASN A 81 0.06 -8.77 16.26
N ARG A 82 0.47 -9.53 15.24
CA ARG A 82 0.99 -10.89 15.42
C ARG A 82 2.30 -10.90 16.22
N LEU A 83 3.20 -9.94 16.00
CA LEU A 83 4.42 -9.81 16.79
C LEU A 83 4.12 -9.40 18.23
N ASN A 84 3.12 -8.56 18.47
CA ASN A 84 2.70 -8.22 19.84
C ASN A 84 2.16 -9.45 20.57
N ASP A 85 1.30 -10.24 19.92
CA ASP A 85 0.75 -11.47 20.50
C ASP A 85 1.87 -12.49 20.75
N PHE A 86 2.85 -12.60 19.84
CA PHE A 86 4.06 -13.40 20.05
C PHE A 86 4.85 -12.93 21.28
N MET A 87 5.06 -11.61 21.44
CA MET A 87 5.74 -11.06 22.60
C MET A 87 4.96 -11.26 23.90
N GLN A 88 3.63 -11.31 23.86
CA GLN A 88 2.83 -11.64 25.04
C GLN A 88 3.04 -13.11 25.47
N ALA A 89 3.14 -14.03 24.51
CA ALA A 89 3.32 -15.46 24.79
C ALA A 89 4.78 -15.86 25.10
N HIS A 90 5.75 -15.25 24.42
CA HIS A 90 7.16 -15.67 24.42
C HIS A 90 8.14 -14.56 24.80
N GLY A 91 7.66 -13.36 25.12
CA GLY A 91 8.51 -12.20 25.38
C GLY A 91 9.44 -12.39 26.58
N ALA A 92 9.01 -13.11 27.62
CA ALA A 92 9.87 -13.40 28.77
C ALA A 92 11.06 -14.30 28.38
N ALA A 93 10.83 -15.34 27.59
CA ALA A 93 11.88 -16.22 27.10
C ALA A 93 12.84 -15.48 26.15
N LEU A 94 12.30 -14.64 25.26
CA LEU A 94 13.12 -13.81 24.37
C LEU A 94 13.97 -12.81 25.15
N ALA A 95 13.39 -12.11 26.14
CA ALA A 95 14.10 -11.17 26.98
C ALA A 95 15.18 -11.85 27.84
N ALA A 96 14.93 -13.09 28.30
CA ALA A 96 15.94 -13.87 29.01
C ALA A 96 17.13 -14.27 28.11
N ALA A 97 16.87 -14.65 26.86
CA ALA A 97 17.93 -14.94 25.90
C ALA A 97 18.79 -13.70 25.57
N LEU A 98 18.16 -12.53 25.52
CA LEU A 98 18.81 -11.24 25.30
C LEU A 98 19.24 -10.54 26.60
N ALA A 99 19.18 -11.22 27.75
CA ALA A 99 19.46 -10.62 29.05
C ALA A 99 20.83 -9.94 29.14
N PRO A 100 21.93 -10.44 28.54
CA PRO A 100 23.22 -9.75 28.57
C PRO A 100 23.18 -8.31 28.02
N GLU A 101 22.32 -8.03 27.05
CA GLU A 101 22.13 -6.68 26.49
C GLU A 101 21.01 -5.91 27.23
N LEU A 102 19.95 -6.61 27.65
CA LEU A 102 18.69 -5.99 28.13
C LEU A 102 18.54 -5.94 29.66
N MET A 103 19.51 -6.46 30.42
CA MET A 103 19.40 -6.47 31.89
C MET A 103 19.31 -5.04 32.43
N ASN A 104 18.29 -4.81 33.27
CA ASN A 104 17.98 -3.48 33.83
C ASN A 104 17.70 -2.39 32.76
N TYR A 105 17.22 -2.74 31.57
CA TYR A 105 16.97 -1.81 30.46
C TYR A 105 16.19 -0.55 30.88
N SER A 106 15.15 -0.68 31.70
CA SER A 106 14.34 0.45 32.18
C SER A 106 15.08 1.43 33.08
N GLY A 107 16.17 0.99 33.74
CA GLY A 107 17.00 1.81 34.62
C GLY A 107 18.23 2.40 33.95
N GLN A 108 18.48 2.07 32.68
CA GLN A 108 19.65 2.55 31.93
C GLN A 108 19.47 3.97 31.38
N HIS A 109 20.58 4.66 31.11
CA HIS A 109 20.59 5.93 30.40
C HIS A 109 20.14 5.75 28.93
N SER A 110 19.48 6.76 28.35
CA SER A 110 18.88 6.69 27.00
C SER A 110 19.87 6.26 25.90
N ALA A 111 21.11 6.74 25.96
CA ALA A 111 22.17 6.34 25.04
C ALA A 111 22.50 4.83 25.15
N VAL A 112 22.52 4.29 26.37
CA VAL A 112 22.77 2.86 26.62
C VAL A 112 21.59 2.03 26.14
N GLN A 113 20.35 2.48 26.39
CA GLN A 113 19.14 1.83 25.87
C GLN A 113 19.16 1.74 24.34
N HIS A 114 19.57 2.80 23.65
CA HIS A 114 19.68 2.80 22.19
C HIS A 114 20.71 1.76 21.70
N CYS A 115 21.89 1.70 22.33
CA CYS A 115 22.91 0.70 21.98
C CYS A 115 22.44 -0.73 22.26
N ALA A 116 21.87 -0.97 23.45
CA ALA A 116 21.33 -2.28 23.83
C ALA A 116 20.24 -2.76 22.86
N MET A 117 19.36 -1.86 22.41
CA MET A 117 18.33 -2.18 21.42
C MET A 117 18.94 -2.51 20.06
N GLN A 118 19.94 -1.73 19.60
CA GLN A 118 20.60 -1.99 18.33
C GLN A 118 21.29 -3.36 18.31
N HIS A 119 22.09 -3.69 19.33
CA HIS A 119 22.74 -5.00 19.43
C HIS A 119 21.72 -6.15 19.52
N SER A 120 20.64 -5.96 20.29
CA SER A 120 19.55 -6.94 20.38
C SER A 120 18.92 -7.21 19.01
N LEU A 121 18.74 -6.19 18.18
CA LEU A 121 18.23 -6.33 16.82
C LEU A 121 19.21 -7.06 15.90
N ASP A 122 20.51 -6.89 16.11
CA ASP A 122 21.54 -7.60 15.33
C ASP A 122 21.54 -9.10 15.66
N TYR A 123 21.52 -9.49 16.94
CA TYR A 123 21.37 -10.90 17.34
C TYR A 123 20.06 -11.53 16.84
N LEU A 124 18.94 -10.79 16.92
CA LEU A 124 17.65 -11.25 16.40
C LEU A 124 17.68 -11.48 14.88
N ARG A 125 18.36 -10.60 14.14
CA ARG A 125 18.52 -10.73 12.69
C ARG A 125 19.33 -11.98 12.35
N GLU A 126 20.44 -12.22 13.04
CA GLU A 126 21.28 -13.39 12.83
C GLU A 126 20.51 -14.69 13.11
N ALA A 127 19.82 -14.77 14.25
CA ALA A 127 19.01 -15.93 14.60
C ALA A 127 17.91 -16.21 13.56
N LEU A 128 17.23 -15.15 13.09
CA LEU A 128 16.22 -15.26 12.04
C LEU A 128 16.83 -15.74 10.72
N GLN A 129 18.00 -15.24 10.34
CA GLN A 129 18.69 -15.65 9.11
C GLN A 129 19.11 -17.12 9.14
N VAL A 130 19.61 -17.61 10.28
CA VAL A 130 19.93 -19.02 10.47
C VAL A 130 18.68 -19.89 10.32
N TRP A 131 17.57 -19.51 10.95
CA TRP A 131 16.31 -20.24 10.83
C TRP A 131 15.75 -20.24 9.39
N LEU A 132 15.79 -19.09 8.70
CA LEU A 132 15.36 -18.99 7.30
C LEU A 132 16.21 -19.85 6.35
N SER A 133 17.49 -20.06 6.68
CA SER A 133 18.40 -20.89 5.90
C SER A 133 18.05 -22.38 5.94
N ALA A 134 17.25 -22.83 6.92
CA ALA A 134 16.73 -24.19 6.96
C ALA A 134 15.69 -24.46 5.85
N GLY A 135 15.16 -23.41 5.20
CA GLY A 135 14.28 -23.54 4.04
C GLY A 135 12.85 -23.98 4.36
N GLU A 136 12.40 -23.84 5.61
CA GLU A 136 11.03 -24.14 5.99
C GLU A 136 10.03 -23.23 5.24
N LYS A 137 8.89 -23.81 4.84
CA LYS A 137 7.84 -23.05 4.15
C LYS A 137 7.14 -22.10 5.12
N ILE A 138 7.26 -20.80 4.87
CA ILE A 138 6.62 -19.75 5.68
C ILE A 138 5.18 -19.54 5.20
N ASN A 139 4.23 -19.68 6.12
CA ASN A 139 2.81 -19.38 5.88
C ASN A 139 2.36 -18.21 6.78
N TYR A 140 1.23 -17.59 6.44
CA TYR A 140 0.63 -16.59 7.30
C TYR A 140 0.16 -17.18 8.63
N SER A 141 0.13 -16.35 9.66
CA SER A 141 -0.52 -16.71 10.93
C SER A 141 -1.99 -17.08 10.67
N ALA A 142 -2.46 -18.16 11.29
CA ALA A 142 -3.82 -18.67 11.10
C ALA A 142 -4.90 -17.58 11.35
N GLN A 143 -4.65 -16.65 12.27
CA GLN A 143 -5.58 -15.60 12.63
C GLN A 143 -5.79 -14.54 11.53
N ASP A 144 -4.75 -14.25 10.75
CA ASP A 144 -4.78 -13.19 9.72
C ASP A 144 -4.72 -13.79 8.29
N ASN A 145 -4.71 -15.12 8.16
CA ASN A 145 -4.50 -15.83 6.90
C ASN A 145 -5.54 -15.43 5.84
N ASP A 146 -6.83 -15.47 6.18
CA ASP A 146 -7.89 -15.16 5.22
C ASP A 146 -7.75 -13.74 4.64
N ILE A 147 -7.44 -12.76 5.51
CA ILE A 147 -7.23 -11.37 5.13
C ILE A 147 -5.99 -11.23 4.23
N LEU A 148 -4.85 -11.78 4.65
CA LEU A 148 -3.58 -11.65 3.92
C LEU A 148 -3.59 -12.42 2.59
N THR A 149 -4.26 -13.57 2.55
CA THR A 149 -4.48 -14.33 1.32
C THR A 149 -5.41 -13.59 0.36
N ALA A 150 -6.48 -12.97 0.87
CA ALA A 150 -7.41 -12.20 0.05
C ALA A 150 -6.77 -10.97 -0.63
N ILE A 151 -5.91 -10.22 0.08
CA ILE A 151 -5.19 -9.07 -0.51
C ILE A 151 -3.98 -9.48 -1.36
N ARG A 152 -3.55 -10.74 -1.27
CA ARG A 152 -2.32 -11.29 -1.85
C ARG A 152 -1.04 -10.66 -1.28
N PHE A 153 0.09 -11.32 -1.52
CA PHE A 153 1.39 -10.93 -0.97
C PHE A 153 1.89 -9.54 -1.41
N ARG A 154 1.47 -9.08 -2.59
CA ARG A 154 1.91 -7.82 -3.20
C ARG A 154 0.73 -7.13 -3.89
N PRO A 155 0.72 -5.79 -3.94
CA PRO A 155 -0.15 -5.07 -4.84
C PRO A 155 0.03 -5.54 -6.29
N ASP A 156 -1.05 -5.45 -7.07
CA ASP A 156 -1.08 -5.83 -8.48
C ASP A 156 0.00 -5.07 -9.27
N ALA A 157 0.70 -5.73 -10.19
CA ALA A 157 1.77 -5.09 -10.96
C ALA A 157 1.28 -3.85 -11.71
N ALA A 158 0.08 -3.93 -12.30
CA ALA A 158 -0.57 -2.83 -12.99
C ALA A 158 -0.77 -1.58 -12.10
N SER A 159 -1.05 -1.74 -10.80
CA SER A 159 -1.20 -0.56 -9.93
C SER A 159 0.14 0.16 -9.71
N ARG A 160 1.26 -0.56 -9.76
CA ARG A 160 2.59 0.06 -9.70
C ARG A 160 2.94 0.82 -10.96
N ASP A 161 2.59 0.27 -12.11
CA ASP A 161 2.77 0.93 -13.41
C ASP A 161 1.91 2.19 -13.49
N ASP A 162 0.65 2.10 -13.09
CA ASP A 162 -0.27 3.24 -13.01
C ASP A 162 0.22 4.34 -12.05
N ASN A 163 0.89 3.98 -10.94
CA ASN A 163 1.44 4.94 -9.97
C ASN A 163 2.90 5.38 -10.26
N ARG A 164 3.48 4.95 -11.40
CA ARG A 164 4.89 5.21 -11.71
C ARG A 164 5.18 6.69 -11.94
N GLU A 165 4.29 7.38 -12.66
CA GLU A 165 4.40 8.81 -12.92
C GLU A 165 4.30 9.62 -11.62
N LYS A 166 5.13 10.67 -11.50
CA LYS A 166 5.17 11.54 -10.33
C LYS A 166 4.70 12.93 -10.71
N PHE A 167 3.76 13.43 -9.91
CA PHE A 167 3.19 14.76 -10.07
C PHE A 167 3.64 15.65 -8.92
N THR A 168 4.12 16.85 -9.26
CA THR A 168 4.45 17.88 -8.28
C THR A 168 3.18 18.35 -7.55
N PRO A 169 3.30 18.97 -6.37
CA PRO A 169 2.15 19.57 -5.69
C PRO A 169 1.36 20.54 -6.58
N ALA A 170 2.06 21.38 -7.36
CA ALA A 170 1.44 22.31 -8.31
C ALA A 170 0.65 21.59 -9.42
N GLN A 171 1.20 20.52 -10.01
CA GLN A 171 0.48 19.71 -11.00
C GLN A 171 -0.77 19.06 -10.39
N ASN A 172 -0.67 18.52 -9.17
CA ASN A 172 -1.82 17.93 -8.48
C ASN A 172 -2.94 18.95 -8.22
N LEU A 173 -2.60 20.19 -7.87
CA LEU A 173 -3.58 21.28 -7.72
C LEU A 173 -4.28 21.55 -9.06
N ASN A 174 -3.51 21.73 -10.13
CA ASN A 174 -4.06 21.98 -11.47
C ASN A 174 -5.01 20.86 -11.92
N TYR A 175 -4.62 19.59 -11.76
CA TYR A 175 -5.50 18.46 -12.11
C TYR A 175 -6.74 18.38 -11.23
N THR A 176 -6.64 18.77 -9.96
CA THR A 176 -7.78 18.82 -9.05
C THR A 176 -8.80 19.88 -9.50
N HIS A 177 -8.34 21.06 -9.92
CA HIS A 177 -9.19 22.11 -10.48
C HIS A 177 -9.84 21.66 -11.80
N ARG A 178 -9.05 21.14 -12.75
CA ARG A 178 -9.56 20.62 -14.02
C ARG A 178 -10.62 19.54 -13.84
N ARG A 179 -10.43 18.65 -12.86
CA ARG A 179 -11.44 17.63 -12.53
C ARG A 179 -12.75 18.26 -12.05
N ALA A 180 -12.67 19.27 -11.19
CA ALA A 180 -13.87 19.93 -10.66
C ALA A 180 -14.64 20.64 -11.80
N GLU A 181 -13.94 21.30 -12.70
CA GLU A 181 -14.51 21.93 -13.90
C GLU A 181 -15.22 20.90 -14.78
N LEU A 182 -14.59 19.76 -15.05
CA LEU A 182 -15.18 18.67 -15.86
C LEU A 182 -16.37 17.97 -15.20
N THR A 183 -16.50 18.03 -13.87
CA THR A 183 -17.64 17.43 -13.14
C THR A 183 -18.84 18.40 -13.07
N ALA A 184 -18.61 19.69 -13.31
CA ALA A 184 -19.64 20.73 -13.28
C ALA A 184 -20.29 21.00 -14.65
N GLN A 185 -19.81 20.35 -15.71
CA GLN A 185 -20.36 20.37 -17.08
C GLN A 185 -21.37 19.25 -17.27
#